data_AF-M3HDW9-F1
#
_entry.id   AF-M3HDW9-F1
#
_cell.length_a   1.000
_cell.length_b   1.000
_cell.length_c   1.000
_cell.angle_alpha   90.00
_cell.angle_beta   90.00
_cell.angle_gamma   90.00
#
_symmetry.space_group_name_H-M   'P 1'
#
loop_
_entity.id
_entity.type
_entity.pdbx_description
1 polymer ?
#
loop_
_entity_poly.entity_id
_entity_poly.type
_entity_poly.pdbx_seq_one_letter_code
_entity_poly.pdbx_strand_id
1 'polypeptide(L)'
;MDIKATSALIYYRLRYKYQEYKLKLDLKLSELNRKGKERLTVMVIPHSEQKTINFHISYRAISIFIGTIFILLIISSINVLSHSGSVHQLTELNLSNKDFIRQSAKMKEEINSLHEYVEYYYGRLARLYIRLGGDPAKVSKGIGGAEQLSTQPPSIIEPKSITPQTNDLPEGAAVFRLKEDVHNLKISNELTQDIISILKKRKIFLNKLLPSGL
;
A
#
# COMPACT_ATOMS: atom_id res chain seq x y z
N MET A 1 -3.39 -35.23 20.66
CA MET A 1 -2.30 -35.69 19.78
C MET A 1 -1.03 -34.98 20.22
N ASP A 2 0.01 -35.72 20.57
CA ASP A 2 1.23 -35.17 21.17
C ASP A 2 2.13 -34.54 20.08
N ILE A 3 2.17 -33.20 20.05
CA ILE A 3 2.88 -32.39 19.05
C ILE A 3 4.41 -32.61 19.11
N LYS A 4 4.93 -33.03 20.26
CA LYS A 4 6.36 -33.35 20.43
C LYS A 4 6.71 -34.68 19.78
N ALA A 5 5.81 -35.67 19.86
CA ALA A 5 6.01 -36.97 19.23
C ALA A 5 5.96 -36.87 17.69
N THR A 6 5.07 -36.06 17.14
CA THR A 6 4.94 -35.88 15.68
C THR A 6 6.13 -35.12 15.09
N SER A 7 6.62 -34.07 15.74
CA SER A 7 7.81 -33.33 15.31
C SER A 7 9.09 -34.18 15.38
N ALA A 8 9.26 -34.98 16.44
CA ALA A 8 10.36 -35.92 16.54
C ALA A 8 10.32 -36.97 15.40
N LEU A 9 9.15 -37.51 15.08
CA LEU A 9 8.97 -38.46 13.98
C LEU A 9 9.37 -37.85 12.62
N ILE A 10 8.97 -36.61 12.35
CA ILE A 10 9.33 -35.88 11.12
C ILE A 10 10.85 -35.69 11.04
N TYR A 11 11.49 -35.30 12.14
CA TYR A 11 12.94 -35.14 12.21
C TYR A 11 13.68 -36.45 11.93
N TYR A 12 13.27 -37.56 12.56
CA TYR A 12 13.86 -38.87 12.30
C TYR A 12 13.68 -39.31 10.84
N ARG A 13 12.51 -39.04 10.25
CA ARG A 13 12.24 -39.35 8.83
C ARG A 13 13.12 -38.53 7.90
N LEU A 14 13.32 -37.24 8.19
CA LEU A 14 14.18 -36.37 7.40
C LEU A 14 15.65 -36.80 7.50
N ARG A 15 16.13 -37.10 8.71
CA ARG A 15 17.48 -37.60 8.95
C ARG A 15 17.74 -38.93 8.24
N TYR A 16 16.78 -39.85 8.28
CA TYR A 16 16.88 -41.13 7.58
C TYR A 16 16.99 -40.94 6.06
N LYS A 17 16.11 -40.12 5.47
CA LYS A 17 16.19 -39.78 4.04
C LYS A 17 17.53 -39.13 3.68
N TYR A 18 18.03 -38.21 4.50
CA TYR A 18 19.33 -37.59 4.27
C TYR A 18 20.48 -38.60 4.28
N GLN A 19 20.49 -39.54 5.22
CA GLN A 19 21.49 -40.61 5.27
C GLN A 19 21.41 -41.52 4.03
N GLU A 20 20.21 -41.86 3.59
CA GLU A 20 19.98 -42.66 2.38
C GLU A 20 20.52 -41.93 1.13
N TYR A 21 20.24 -40.64 0.99
CA TYR A 21 20.79 -39.83 -0.10
C TYR A 21 22.31 -39.73 -0.03
N LYS A 22 22.88 -39.50 1.16
CA LYS A 22 24.33 -39.44 1.34
C LYS A 22 24.99 -40.76 0.90
N LEU A 23 24.42 -41.90 1.29
CA LEU A 23 24.92 -43.21 0.91
C LEU A 23 24.87 -43.43 -0.61
N LYS A 24 23.76 -43.05 -1.26
CA LYS A 24 23.61 -43.11 -2.71
C LYS A 24 24.63 -42.23 -3.44
N LEU A 25 24.88 -41.04 -2.93
CA LEU A 25 25.88 -40.13 -3.50
C LEU A 25 27.30 -40.69 -3.36
N ASP A 26 27.63 -41.27 -2.21
CA ASP A 26 28.96 -41.85 -1.96
C ASP A 26 29.22 -43.08 -2.86
N LEU A 27 28.21 -43.95 -3.01
CA LEU A 27 28.22 -45.04 -3.99
C LEU A 27 28.42 -44.51 -5.42
N LYS A 28 27.68 -43.49 -5.84
CA LYS A 28 27.84 -42.89 -7.18
C LYS A 28 29.20 -42.23 -7.38
N LEU A 29 29.74 -41.58 -6.36
CA LEU A 29 31.04 -40.91 -6.42
C LEU A 29 32.17 -41.94 -6.50
N SER A 30 32.08 -43.04 -5.76
CA SER A 30 33.04 -44.14 -5.85
C SER A 30 32.99 -44.84 -7.22
N GLU A 31 31.80 -45.05 -7.78
CA GLU A 31 31.62 -45.53 -9.16
C GLU A 31 32.23 -44.58 -10.19
N LEU A 32 32.02 -43.27 -10.04
CA LEU A 32 32.58 -42.23 -10.90
C LEU A 32 34.12 -42.20 -10.80
N ASN A 33 34.69 -42.31 -9.60
CA ASN A 33 36.13 -42.37 -9.39
C ASN A 33 36.76 -43.62 -10.01
N ARG A 34 36.04 -44.76 -9.97
CA ARG A 34 36.48 -45.99 -10.62
C ARG A 34 36.50 -45.83 -12.14
N LYS A 35 35.42 -45.30 -12.72
CA LYS A 35 35.31 -45.03 -14.17
C LYS A 35 36.23 -43.90 -14.65
N GLY A 36 36.53 -42.92 -13.80
CA GLY A 36 37.40 -41.79 -14.12
C GLY A 36 38.86 -42.16 -14.36
N LYS A 37 39.28 -43.37 -13.97
CA LYS A 37 40.61 -43.93 -14.28
C LYS A 37 40.72 -44.45 -15.71
N GLU A 38 39.59 -44.63 -16.40
CA GLU A 38 39.55 -45.00 -17.81
C GLU A 38 40.04 -43.83 -18.67
N ARG A 39 40.81 -44.14 -19.71
CA ARG A 39 41.38 -43.17 -20.65
C ARG A 39 40.91 -43.52 -22.04
N LEU A 40 40.32 -42.55 -22.72
CA LEU A 40 40.01 -42.62 -24.14
C LEU A 40 41.25 -42.17 -24.91
N THR A 41 41.78 -43.06 -25.75
CA THR A 41 42.88 -42.72 -26.65
C THR A 41 42.30 -42.54 -28.04
N VAL A 42 42.39 -41.32 -28.57
CA VAL A 42 42.04 -41.02 -29.96
C VAL A 42 43.34 -40.99 -30.75
N MET A 43 43.51 -41.97 -31.64
CA MET A 43 44.66 -42.06 -32.52
C MET A 43 44.29 -41.50 -33.88
N VAL A 44 44.93 -40.40 -34.27
CA VAL A 44 44.76 -39.82 -35.60
C VAL A 44 45.89 -40.33 -36.48
N ILE A 45 45.53 -41.10 -37.51
CA ILE A 45 46.47 -41.62 -38.51
C ILE A 45 46.29 -40.77 -39.77
N PRO A 46 47.12 -39.74 -39.98
CA PRO A 46 47.05 -38.96 -41.22
C PRO A 46 47.54 -39.82 -42.40
N HIS A 47 46.83 -39.78 -43.52
CA HIS A 47 47.21 -40.49 -44.76
C HIS A 47 48.38 -39.83 -45.53
N SER A 48 48.87 -38.68 -45.08
CA SER A 48 49.91 -37.88 -45.78
C SER A 48 51.15 -37.56 -44.94
N GLU A 49 51.14 -37.79 -43.62
CA GLU A 49 52.27 -37.49 -42.72
C GLU A 49 52.69 -38.74 -41.93
N GLN A 50 54.00 -38.94 -41.69
CA GLN A 50 54.51 -40.16 -41.04
C GLN A 50 54.33 -40.20 -39.51
N LYS A 51 53.94 -39.09 -38.87
CA LYS A 51 53.89 -39.00 -37.41
C LYS A 51 52.45 -39.16 -36.91
N THR A 52 52.19 -40.26 -36.21
CA THR A 52 50.93 -40.48 -35.50
C THR A 52 50.82 -39.57 -34.28
N ILE A 53 49.67 -38.91 -34.12
CA ILE A 53 49.39 -38.09 -32.95
C ILE A 53 48.41 -38.86 -32.06
N ASN A 54 48.83 -39.12 -30.82
CA ASN A 54 48.03 -39.84 -29.82
C ASN A 54 47.47 -38.85 -28.80
N PHE A 55 46.14 -38.66 -28.81
CA PHE A 55 45.47 -37.85 -27.79
C PHE A 55 44.92 -38.76 -26.69
N HIS A 56 45.36 -38.55 -25.45
CA HIS A 56 44.86 -39.28 -24.29
C HIS A 56 43.95 -38.37 -23.47
N ILE A 57 42.64 -38.64 -23.51
CA ILE A 57 41.64 -37.90 -22.75
C ILE A 57 41.15 -38.80 -21.63
N SER A 58 41.32 -38.37 -20.38
CA SER A 58 40.76 -39.09 -19.23
C SER A 58 39.25 -38.92 -19.15
N TYR A 59 38.51 -39.96 -18.78
CA TYR A 59 37.07 -39.85 -18.58
C TYR A 59 36.71 -38.87 -17.45
N ARG A 60 37.62 -38.69 -16.48
CA ARG A 60 37.51 -37.66 -15.43
C ARG A 60 37.50 -36.24 -16.00
N ALA A 61 38.29 -35.94 -17.03
CA ALA A 61 38.29 -34.62 -17.66
C ALA A 61 36.96 -34.34 -18.37
N ILE A 62 36.41 -35.34 -19.07
CA ILE A 62 35.13 -35.25 -19.76
C ILE A 62 33.99 -35.02 -18.75
N SER A 63 33.97 -35.76 -17.64
CA SER A 63 32.92 -35.61 -16.63
C SER A 63 32.95 -34.26 -15.92
N ILE A 64 34.14 -33.72 -15.63
CA ILE A 64 34.29 -32.37 -15.07
C ILE A 64 33.81 -31.32 -16.07
N PHE A 65 34.15 -31.44 -17.35
CA PHE A 65 33.72 -30.50 -18.39
C PHE A 65 32.20 -30.49 -18.57
N ILE A 66 31.56 -31.66 -18.61
CA ILE A 66 30.10 -31.75 -18.65
C ILE A 66 29.48 -31.15 -17.38
N GLY A 67 30.09 -31.41 -16.22
CA GLY A 67 29.65 -30.90 -14.93
C GLY A 67 29.71 -29.38 -14.85
N THR A 68 30.79 -28.76 -15.34
CA THR A 68 30.94 -27.30 -15.34
C THR A 68 29.93 -26.62 -16.26
N ILE A 69 29.68 -27.18 -17.46
CA ILE A 69 28.62 -26.68 -18.36
C ILE A 69 27.26 -26.74 -17.66
N PHE A 70 26.96 -27.86 -16.99
CA PHE A 70 25.69 -28.03 -16.30
C PHE A 70 25.51 -27.03 -15.16
N ILE A 71 26.56 -26.81 -14.36
CA ILE A 71 26.57 -25.80 -13.29
C ILE A 71 26.39 -24.39 -13.85
N LEU A 72 27.05 -24.07 -14.96
CA LEU A 72 26.91 -22.77 -15.61
C LEU A 72 25.47 -22.55 -16.12
N LEU A 73 24.83 -23.60 -16.66
CA LEU A 73 23.44 -23.56 -17.11
C LEU A 73 22.49 -23.29 -15.92
N ILE A 74 22.70 -23.96 -14.78
CA ILE A 74 21.92 -23.71 -13.56
C ILE A 74 22.09 -22.25 -13.10
N ILE A 75 23.31 -21.74 -13.02
CA ILE A 75 23.59 -20.35 -12.61
C ILE A 75 22.93 -19.37 -13.57
N SER A 76 23.05 -19.61 -14.88
CA SER A 76 22.41 -18.79 -15.92
C SER A 76 20.89 -18.79 -15.77
N SER A 77 20.28 -19.96 -15.56
CA SER A 77 18.84 -20.11 -15.35
C SER A 77 18.35 -19.31 -14.14
N ILE A 78 19.06 -19.38 -13.00
CA ILE A 78 18.73 -18.61 -11.79
C ILE A 78 18.86 -17.10 -12.06
N ASN A 79 19.91 -16.67 -12.76
CA ASN A 79 20.14 -15.27 -13.07
C ASN A 79 19.03 -14.72 -14.00
N VAL A 80 18.68 -15.44 -15.05
CA VAL A 80 17.58 -15.08 -15.96
C VAL A 80 16.25 -15.01 -15.22
N LEU A 81 15.94 -15.98 -14.35
CA LEU A 81 14.70 -15.98 -13.58
C LEU A 81 14.64 -14.79 -12.61
N SER A 82 15.76 -14.48 -11.94
CA SER A 82 15.88 -13.33 -11.04
C SER A 82 15.70 -12.00 -11.78
N HIS A 83 16.33 -11.84 -12.94
CA HIS A 83 16.20 -10.63 -13.75
C HIS A 83 14.78 -10.47 -14.30
N SER A 84 14.18 -11.55 -14.79
CA SER A 84 12.81 -11.54 -15.35
C SER A 84 11.74 -11.28 -14.28
N GLY A 85 11.88 -11.87 -13.09
CA GLY A 85 10.97 -11.63 -11.97
C GLY A 85 11.04 -10.20 -11.42
N SER A 86 12.24 -9.60 -11.40
CA SER A 86 12.44 -8.23 -10.93
C SER A 86 11.79 -7.19 -11.85
N VAL A 87 11.92 -7.32 -13.17
CA VAL A 87 11.35 -6.37 -14.14
C VAL A 87 9.81 -6.36 -14.11
N HIS A 88 9.18 -7.52 -13.87
CA HIS A 88 7.73 -7.62 -13.76
C HIS A 88 7.21 -6.93 -12.50
N GLN A 89 7.86 -7.17 -11.35
CA GLN A 89 7.51 -6.53 -10.09
C GLN A 89 7.71 -5.00 -10.12
N LEU A 90 8.80 -4.53 -10.75
CA LEU A 90 9.03 -3.09 -10.91
C LEU A 90 7.98 -2.41 -11.81
N THR A 91 7.50 -3.12 -12.83
CA THR A 91 6.45 -2.61 -13.73
C THR A 91 5.10 -2.54 -13.02
N GLU A 92 4.74 -3.58 -12.25
CA GLU A 92 3.52 -3.60 -11.43
C GLU A 92 3.55 -2.53 -10.34
N LEU A 93 4.69 -2.33 -9.67
CA LEU A 93 4.86 -1.28 -8.66
C LEU A 93 4.75 0.12 -9.27
N ASN A 94 5.29 0.35 -10.47
CA ASN A 94 5.18 1.65 -11.15
C ASN A 94 3.72 1.96 -11.54
N LEU A 95 2.99 0.97 -12.05
CA LEU A 95 1.58 1.09 -12.39
C LEU A 95 0.72 1.36 -11.14
N SER A 96 0.96 0.62 -10.06
CA SER A 96 0.30 0.80 -8.77
C SER A 96 0.56 2.19 -8.17
N ASN A 97 1.79 2.70 -8.27
CA ASN A 97 2.12 4.05 -7.78
C ASN A 97 1.40 5.14 -8.59
N LYS A 98 1.31 5.00 -9.92
CA LYS A 98 0.54 5.93 -10.76
C LYS A 98 -0.94 5.94 -10.40
N ASP A 99 -1.52 4.77 -10.14
CA ASP A 99 -2.92 4.66 -9.71
C ASP A 99 -3.13 5.25 -8.32
N PHE A 100 -2.21 5.04 -7.39
CA PHE A 100 -2.25 5.64 -6.06
C PHE A 100 -2.19 7.18 -6.12
N ILE A 101 -1.27 7.76 -6.90
CA ILE A 101 -1.17 9.21 -7.09
C ILE A 101 -2.46 9.77 -7.71
N ARG A 102 -3.05 9.06 -8.67
CA ARG A 102 -4.32 9.49 -9.29
C ARG A 102 -5.49 9.43 -8.31
N GLN A 103 -5.55 8.41 -7.48
CA GLN A 103 -6.58 8.27 -6.44
C GLN A 103 -6.42 9.30 -5.33
N SER A 104 -5.20 9.58 -4.88
CA SER A 104 -4.95 10.60 -3.86
C SER A 104 -5.26 12.01 -4.37
N ALA A 105 -4.96 12.30 -5.63
CA ALA A 105 -5.32 13.57 -6.27
C ALA A 105 -6.85 13.76 -6.35
N LYS A 106 -7.60 12.74 -6.79
CA LYS A 106 -9.08 12.76 -6.81
C LYS A 106 -9.65 12.92 -5.39
N MET A 107 -9.14 12.17 -4.43
CA MET A 107 -9.58 12.26 -3.03
C MET A 107 -9.33 13.67 -2.46
N LYS A 108 -8.21 14.30 -2.79
CA LYS A 108 -7.91 15.69 -2.39
C LYS A 108 -8.93 16.68 -2.97
N GLU A 109 -9.31 16.51 -4.24
CA GLU A 109 -10.33 17.34 -4.89
C GLU A 109 -11.70 17.16 -4.25
N GLU A 110 -12.11 15.92 -3.99
CA GLU A 110 -13.38 15.60 -3.32
C GLU A 110 -13.42 16.18 -1.90
N ILE A 111 -12.35 16.01 -1.11
CA ILE A 111 -12.23 16.59 0.25
C ILE A 111 -12.30 18.12 0.20
N ASN A 112 -11.63 18.76 -0.76
CA ASN A 112 -11.70 20.22 -0.89
C ASN A 112 -13.12 20.69 -1.22
N SER A 113 -13.81 20.00 -2.13
CA SER A 113 -15.20 20.35 -2.45
C SER A 113 -16.13 20.15 -1.25
N LEU A 114 -15.93 19.10 -0.45
CA LEU A 114 -16.72 18.83 0.75
C LEU A 114 -16.53 19.92 1.82
N HIS A 115 -15.28 20.34 2.03
CA HIS A 115 -14.92 21.39 2.99
C HIS A 115 -15.69 22.69 2.73
N GLU A 116 -15.81 23.10 1.46
CA GLU A 116 -16.56 24.31 1.07
C GLU A 116 -18.04 24.23 1.46
N TYR A 117 -18.69 23.06 1.28
CA TYR A 117 -20.07 22.86 1.70
C TYR A 117 -20.22 22.88 3.22
N VAL A 118 -19.30 22.24 3.95
CA VAL A 118 -19.32 22.21 5.42
C VAL A 118 -19.15 23.61 6.00
N GLU A 119 -18.22 24.40 5.48
CA GLU A 119 -18.00 25.79 5.88
C GLU A 119 -19.24 26.66 5.63
N TYR A 120 -19.87 26.52 4.45
CA TYR A 120 -21.11 27.21 4.12
C TYR A 120 -22.25 26.92 5.11
N TYR A 121 -22.51 25.64 5.40
CA TYR A 121 -23.58 25.24 6.33
C TYR A 121 -23.28 25.67 7.76
N TYR A 122 -22.04 25.47 8.21
CA TYR A 122 -21.59 25.88 9.54
C TYR A 122 -21.79 27.39 9.73
N GLY A 123 -21.30 28.20 8.80
CA GLY A 123 -21.45 29.67 8.85
C GLY A 123 -22.91 30.14 8.81
N ARG A 124 -23.82 29.39 8.15
CA ARG A 124 -25.25 29.72 8.13
C ARG A 124 -25.93 29.37 9.47
N LEU A 125 -25.60 28.23 10.06
CA LEU A 125 -26.16 27.80 11.34
C LEU A 125 -25.62 28.62 12.51
N ALA A 126 -24.33 28.95 12.50
CA ALA A 126 -23.71 29.87 13.43
C ALA A 126 -24.43 31.23 13.47
N ARG A 127 -24.65 31.83 12.29
CA ARG A 127 -25.39 33.11 12.17
C ARG A 127 -26.82 33.00 12.68
N LEU A 128 -27.51 31.90 12.38
CA LEU A 128 -28.88 31.68 12.86
C LEU A 128 -28.93 31.53 14.37
N TYR A 129 -28.00 30.77 14.96
CA TYR A 129 -27.89 30.58 16.40
C TYR A 129 -27.67 31.90 17.15
N ILE A 130 -26.72 32.71 16.68
CA ILE A 130 -26.44 34.03 17.25
C ILE A 130 -27.67 34.95 17.13
N ARG A 131 -28.32 34.98 15.96
CA ARG A 131 -29.54 35.78 15.74
C ARG A 131 -30.71 35.34 16.64
N LEU A 132 -30.77 34.06 17.02
CA LEU A 132 -31.78 33.53 17.93
C LEU A 132 -31.49 33.84 19.41
N GLY A 133 -30.35 34.47 19.73
CA GLY A 133 -29.93 34.83 21.08
C GLY A 133 -29.11 33.75 21.78
N GLY A 134 -28.50 32.84 21.02
CA GLY A 134 -27.54 31.86 21.54
C GLY A 134 -26.18 32.48 21.87
N ASP A 135 -25.40 31.81 22.72
CA ASP A 135 -24.09 32.29 23.17
C ASP A 135 -23.02 32.22 22.07
N PRO A 136 -22.41 33.34 21.63
CA PRO A 136 -21.39 33.35 20.59
C PRO A 136 -20.13 32.55 20.97
N ALA A 137 -19.87 32.32 22.26
CA ALA A 137 -18.72 31.53 22.72
C ALA A 137 -18.81 30.04 22.33
N LYS A 138 -20.03 29.52 22.09
CA LYS A 138 -20.22 28.14 21.59
C LYS A 138 -19.90 28.01 20.11
N VAL A 139 -20.11 29.07 19.33
CA VAL A 139 -19.76 29.14 17.91
C VAL A 139 -18.24 29.28 17.75
N SER A 140 -17.58 30.08 18.58
CA SER A 140 -16.12 30.29 18.50
C SER A 140 -15.26 29.06 18.86
N LYS A 141 -15.85 27.90 19.19
CA LYS A 141 -15.15 26.64 19.51
C LYS A 141 -14.78 25.79 18.27
N GLY A 142 -15.05 26.26 17.06
CA GLY A 142 -14.53 25.68 15.82
C GLY A 142 -13.05 26.04 15.60
N ILE A 143 -12.27 25.15 14.99
CA ILE A 143 -10.80 25.25 14.86
C ILE A 143 -10.31 26.41 13.95
N GLY A 144 -11.19 27.18 13.31
CA GLY A 144 -10.79 28.33 12.48
C GLY A 144 -11.76 29.52 12.46
N GLY A 145 -12.68 29.65 13.42
CA GLY A 145 -13.91 30.46 13.24
C GLY A 145 -14.01 31.83 13.91
N ALA A 146 -12.97 32.34 14.58
CA ALA A 146 -13.12 33.59 15.36
C ALA A 146 -12.88 34.87 14.54
N GLU A 147 -12.05 34.80 13.50
CA GLU A 147 -11.55 35.99 12.77
C GLU A 147 -12.45 36.46 11.61
N GLN A 148 -13.35 35.60 11.11
CA GLN A 148 -14.28 35.97 10.03
C GLN A 148 -15.67 36.41 10.48
N LEU A 149 -16.12 36.03 11.70
CA LEU A 149 -17.45 36.42 12.18
C LEU A 149 -17.50 37.79 12.88
N SER A 150 -16.35 38.34 13.30
CA SER A 150 -16.30 39.61 14.05
C SER A 150 -16.18 40.86 13.16
N THR A 151 -15.81 40.71 11.88
CA THR A 151 -15.36 41.86 11.06
C THR A 151 -16.32 42.27 9.93
N GLN A 152 -17.56 41.76 9.87
CA GLN A 152 -18.47 42.14 8.78
C GLN A 152 -19.89 42.48 9.25
N PRO A 153 -20.32 43.76 9.14
CA PRO A 153 -21.71 44.15 9.39
C PRO A 153 -22.69 43.46 8.40
N PRO A 154 -23.98 43.34 8.76
CA PRO A 154 -24.92 42.35 8.24
C PRO A 154 -25.39 42.50 6.78
N SER A 155 -24.75 43.32 5.94
CA SER A 155 -25.33 43.75 4.66
C SER A 155 -24.52 43.45 3.39
N ILE A 156 -23.27 42.99 3.42
CA ILE A 156 -22.54 42.67 2.17
C ILE A 156 -21.63 41.47 2.35
N ILE A 157 -22.14 40.27 2.08
CA ILE A 157 -21.33 39.15 1.57
C ILE A 157 -22.22 38.43 0.54
N GLU A 158 -22.06 38.82 -0.72
CA GLU A 158 -22.44 37.99 -1.86
C GLU A 158 -21.77 36.61 -1.72
N PRO A 159 -22.41 35.53 -2.18
CA PRO A 159 -21.82 34.20 -2.16
C PRO A 159 -20.46 34.26 -2.82
N LYS A 160 -19.39 34.01 -2.04
CA LYS A 160 -18.02 33.95 -2.56
C LYS A 160 -18.03 32.96 -3.73
N SER A 161 -17.76 33.48 -4.92
CA SER A 161 -17.78 32.73 -6.17
C SER A 161 -16.91 31.49 -6.04
N ILE A 162 -17.48 30.36 -6.44
CA ILE A 162 -16.82 29.06 -6.55
C ILE A 162 -15.67 29.23 -7.55
N THR A 163 -14.47 29.50 -7.06
CA THR A 163 -13.25 29.43 -7.86
C THR A 163 -12.43 28.31 -7.26
N PRO A 164 -12.22 27.20 -7.98
CA PRO A 164 -11.42 26.10 -7.49
C PRO A 164 -10.01 26.63 -7.28
N GLN A 165 -9.61 26.80 -6.02
CA GLN A 165 -8.25 27.20 -5.70
C GLN A 165 -7.34 26.01 -6.04
N THR A 166 -6.78 26.06 -7.23
CA THR A 166 -5.59 25.31 -7.64
C THR A 166 -4.43 25.80 -6.78
N ASN A 167 -4.28 25.22 -5.59
CA ASN A 167 -3.07 25.37 -4.82
C ASN A 167 -2.67 23.99 -4.33
N ASP A 168 -1.44 23.60 -4.70
CA ASP A 168 -0.79 22.36 -4.30
C ASP A 168 -0.67 22.26 -2.78
N LEU A 169 -1.76 21.85 -2.13
CA LEU A 169 -1.78 21.56 -0.70
C LEU A 169 -0.85 20.38 -0.36
N PRO A 170 -0.01 20.51 0.68
CA PRO A 170 0.92 19.47 1.13
C PRO A 170 0.17 18.22 1.61
N GLU A 171 0.78 17.06 1.38
CA GLU A 171 0.30 15.73 1.72
C GLU A 171 0.12 15.60 3.24
N GLY A 172 -1.08 15.91 3.73
CA GLY A 172 -1.40 16.02 5.15
C GLY A 172 -2.49 17.05 5.46
N ALA A 173 -2.57 18.14 4.68
CA ALA A 173 -3.58 19.18 4.85
C ALA A 173 -5.03 18.68 4.65
N ALA A 174 -5.23 17.63 3.84
CA ALA A 174 -6.53 17.00 3.64
C ALA A 174 -7.05 16.29 4.89
N VAL A 175 -6.16 15.65 5.67
CA VAL A 175 -6.53 14.98 6.92
C VAL A 175 -6.91 16.01 7.99
N PHE A 176 -6.18 17.14 8.04
CA PHE A 176 -6.53 18.24 8.93
C PHE A 176 -7.89 18.85 8.58
N ARG A 177 -8.18 19.08 7.29
CA ARG A 177 -9.49 19.58 6.83
C ARG A 177 -10.62 18.61 7.15
N LEU A 178 -10.46 17.32 6.89
CA LEU A 178 -11.47 16.32 7.27
C LEU A 178 -11.75 16.32 8.76
N LYS A 179 -10.71 16.42 9.59
CA LYS A 179 -10.87 16.46 11.05
C LYS A 179 -11.61 17.73 11.50
N GLU A 180 -11.32 18.86 10.87
CA GLU A 180 -12.01 20.13 11.09
C GLU A 180 -13.47 20.05 10.63
N ASP A 181 -13.75 19.48 9.46
CA ASP A 181 -15.11 19.33 8.93
C ASP A 181 -15.97 18.46 9.83
N VAL A 182 -15.45 17.33 10.29
CA VAL A 182 -16.16 16.46 11.24
C VAL A 182 -16.48 17.20 12.54
N HIS A 183 -15.56 18.03 13.04
CA HIS A 183 -15.78 18.85 14.23
C HIS A 183 -16.84 19.94 13.97
N ASN A 184 -16.74 20.66 12.86
CA ASN A 184 -17.69 21.70 12.46
C ASN A 184 -19.11 21.14 12.25
N LEU A 185 -19.23 19.95 11.64
CA LEU A 185 -20.49 19.23 11.49
C LEU A 185 -21.09 18.81 12.84
N LYS A 186 -20.26 18.37 13.78
CA LYS A 186 -20.71 18.03 15.14
C LYS A 186 -21.27 19.27 15.85
N ILE A 187 -20.56 20.38 15.82
CA ILE A 187 -21.02 21.65 16.40
C ILE A 187 -22.29 22.13 15.68
N SER A 188 -22.34 22.05 14.36
CA SER A 188 -23.52 22.38 13.55
C SER A 188 -24.76 21.59 13.98
N ASN A 189 -24.62 20.30 14.26
CA ASN A 189 -25.72 19.47 14.76
C ASN A 189 -26.17 19.93 16.17
N GLU A 190 -25.24 20.17 17.08
CA GLU A 190 -25.54 20.69 18.43
C GLU A 190 -26.28 22.05 18.36
N LEU A 191 -25.80 22.97 17.53
CA LEU A 191 -26.45 24.26 17.29
C LEU A 191 -27.86 24.09 16.71
N THR A 192 -28.05 23.13 15.81
CA THR A 192 -29.36 22.84 15.21
C THR A 192 -30.36 22.32 16.26
N GLN A 193 -29.93 21.43 17.14
CA GLN A 193 -30.76 20.94 18.26
C GLN A 193 -31.14 22.07 19.22
N ASP A 194 -30.19 22.94 19.56
CA ASP A 194 -30.46 24.11 20.40
C ASP A 194 -31.46 25.05 19.72
N ILE A 195 -31.31 25.34 18.42
CA ILE A 195 -32.25 26.16 17.65
C ILE A 195 -33.66 25.56 17.68
N ILE A 196 -33.78 24.24 17.45
CA ILE A 196 -35.08 23.55 17.50
C ILE A 196 -35.70 23.68 18.89
N SER A 197 -34.92 23.54 19.96
CA SER A 197 -35.39 23.68 21.34
C SER A 197 -35.90 25.10 21.63
N ILE A 198 -35.19 26.13 21.17
CA ILE A 198 -35.55 27.54 21.32
C ILE A 198 -36.84 27.83 20.55
N LEU A 199 -36.94 27.37 19.31
CA LEU A 199 -38.14 27.53 18.48
C LEU A 199 -39.35 26.81 19.08
N LYS A 200 -39.18 25.59 19.60
CA LYS A 200 -40.25 24.85 20.30
C LYS A 200 -40.71 25.59 21.56
N LYS A 201 -39.78 26.13 22.36
CA LYS A 201 -40.08 26.93 23.55
C LYS A 201 -40.83 28.21 23.20
N ARG A 202 -40.41 28.93 22.15
CA ARG A 202 -41.09 30.14 21.66
C ARG A 202 -42.48 29.83 21.07
N LYS A 203 -42.64 28.71 20.36
CA LYS A 203 -43.95 28.24 19.86
C LYS A 203 -44.92 27.94 21.00
N ILE A 204 -44.45 27.24 22.04
CA ILE A 204 -45.27 26.95 23.23
C ILE A 204 -45.66 28.25 23.95
N PHE A 205 -44.73 29.21 24.04
CA PHE A 205 -45.00 30.51 24.62
C PHE A 205 -46.03 31.31 23.81
N LEU A 206 -45.90 31.35 22.48
CA LEU A 206 -46.86 32.00 21.58
C LEU A 206 -48.24 31.32 21.62
N ASN A 207 -48.31 29.99 21.61
CA ASN A 207 -49.58 29.26 21.78
C ASN A 207 -50.23 29.48 23.15
N LYS A 208 -49.44 29.84 24.18
CA LYS A 208 -49.96 30.19 25.51
C LYS A 208 -50.44 31.64 25.58
N LEU A 209 -49.91 32.52 24.74
CA LEU A 209 -50.30 33.93 24.60
C LEU A 209 -51.49 34.14 23.64
N LEU A 210 -51.68 33.24 22.68
CA LEU A 210 -52.85 33.17 21.80
C LEU A 210 -53.56 31.82 22.02
N PRO A 211 -54.37 31.67 23.08
CA PRO A 211 -55.36 30.60 23.10
C PRO A 211 -56.31 30.86 21.92
N SER A 212 -56.45 29.83 21.09
CA SER A 212 -57.36 29.77 19.96
C SER A 212 -58.73 30.42 20.21
N GLY A 213 -59.04 31.47 19.45
CA GLY A 213 -60.40 31.91 19.11
C GLY A 213 -60.96 33.07 19.94
N LEU A 214 -60.67 34.31 19.55
CA LEU A 214 -61.56 35.20 18.80
C LEU A 214 -60.76 36.40 18.25
#